data_AF-A0A0X3U166-F1
#
_entry.id   AF-A0A0X3U166-F1
#
_cell.length_a   1.000
_cell.length_b   1.000
_cell.length_c   1.000
_cell.angle_alpha   90.00
_cell.angle_beta   90.00
_cell.angle_gamma   90.00
#
_symmetry.space_group_name_H-M   'P 1'
#
loop_
_entity.id
_entity.type
_entity.pdbx_description
1 polymer ?
#
loop_
_entity_poly.entity_id
_entity_poly.type
_entity_poly.pdbx_seq_one_letter_code
_entity_poly.pdbx_strand_id
1 'polypeptide(L)'
;MTETATTGDIWPLFVYALAVLGLIALMLVLSHLLGQRRSDPATHQPYESGIVSQGSARLRFAVNYYVVAILFIIFDLEAVFLFAWAVAFREAGLAGFVEAAVFIAILLVGLVYLWRLGALDWGGRQLSLEQRQQEKPP
;
A
#
# COMPACT_ATOMS: atom_id res chain seq x y z
N MET A 1 31.99 -11.09 32.06
CA MET A 1 31.13 -10.15 31.32
C MET A 1 30.79 -10.81 30.01
N THR A 2 29.83 -11.72 30.04
CA THR A 2 29.33 -12.42 28.86
C THR A 2 27.90 -11.96 28.70
N GLU A 3 27.69 -10.94 27.87
CA GLU A 3 26.36 -10.62 27.37
C GLU A 3 25.88 -11.84 26.58
N THR A 4 25.03 -12.63 27.22
CA THR A 4 24.22 -13.63 26.56
C THR A 4 23.21 -12.87 25.72
N ALA A 5 23.61 -12.46 24.52
CA ALA A 5 22.69 -12.08 23.46
C ALA A 5 21.89 -13.33 23.06
N THR A 6 20.92 -13.69 23.89
CA THR A 6 20.03 -14.82 23.63
C THR A 6 18.95 -14.37 22.68
N THR A 7 18.81 -15.10 21.59
CA THR A 7 17.74 -15.11 20.58
C THR A 7 16.31 -15.33 21.15
N GLY A 8 16.10 -15.10 22.45
CA GLY A 8 14.85 -15.30 23.21
C GLY A 8 14.11 -14.04 23.62
N ASP A 9 14.69 -12.84 23.45
CA ASP A 9 14.08 -11.58 23.89
C ASP A 9 13.17 -10.92 22.83
N ILE A 10 12.42 -11.73 22.09
CA ILE A 10 11.28 -11.23 21.28
C ILE A 10 10.02 -11.04 22.12
N TRP A 11 10.00 -11.56 23.35
CA TRP A 11 8.88 -11.44 24.29
C TRP A 11 8.42 -9.99 24.54
N PRO A 12 9.31 -8.98 24.72
CA PRO A 12 8.89 -7.59 24.87
C PRO A 12 8.11 -7.05 23.67
N LEU A 13 8.44 -7.48 22.44
CA LEU A 13 7.70 -7.10 21.22
C LEU A 13 6.27 -7.64 21.25
N PHE A 14 6.08 -8.90 21.67
CA PHE A 14 4.75 -9.49 21.79
C PHE A 14 3.91 -8.79 22.87
N VAL A 15 4.51 -8.50 24.03
CA VAL A 15 3.83 -7.77 25.11
C VAL A 15 3.44 -6.37 24.64
N TYR A 16 4.34 -5.67 23.95
CA TYR A 16 4.06 -4.36 23.39
C TYR A 16 2.93 -4.40 22.34
N ALA A 17 3.00 -5.33 21.38
CA ALA A 17 1.97 -5.49 20.35
C ALA A 17 0.60 -5.80 20.97
N LEU A 18 0.54 -6.68 21.97
CA LEU A 18 -0.68 -7.03 22.68
C LEU A 18 -1.23 -5.84 23.47
N ALA A 19 -0.36 -5.05 24.12
CA ALA A 19 -0.76 -3.85 24.84
C ALA A 19 -1.35 -2.80 23.90
N VAL A 20 -0.75 -2.58 22.73
CA VAL A 20 -1.26 -1.66 21.69
C VAL A 20 -2.62 -2.14 21.17
N LEU A 21 -2.74 -3.41 20.80
CA LEU A 21 -4.01 -3.99 20.34
C LEU A 21 -5.10 -3.92 21.43
N GLY A 22 -4.73 -4.20 22.68
CA GLY A 22 -5.62 -4.09 23.83
C GLY A 22 -6.10 -2.66 24.07
N LEU A 23 -5.21 -1.67 23.95
CA LEU A 23 -5.57 -0.26 24.07
C LEU A 23 -6.52 0.17 22.95
N ILE A 24 -6.24 -0.21 21.69
CA ILE A 24 -7.12 0.09 20.55
C ILE A 24 -8.50 -0.54 20.77
N ALA A 25 -8.54 -1.82 21.16
CA ALA A 25 -9.79 -2.52 21.46
C ALA A 25 -10.57 -1.84 22.59
N LEU A 26 -9.89 -1.46 23.68
CA LEU A 26 -10.50 -0.73 24.79
C LEU A 26 -11.10 0.59 24.34
N MET A 27 -10.38 1.38 23.54
CA MET A 27 -10.89 2.65 23.01
C MET A 27 -12.12 2.45 22.12
N LEU A 28 -12.11 1.45 21.24
CA LEU A 28 -13.25 1.13 20.38
C LEU A 28 -14.46 0.64 21.19
N VAL A 29 -14.25 -0.22 22.18
CA VAL A 29 -15.32 -0.73 23.06
C VAL A 29 -15.90 0.41 23.90
N LEU A 30 -15.05 1.25 24.50
CA LEU A 30 -15.51 2.37 25.30
C LEU A 30 -16.28 3.38 24.44
N SER A 31 -15.79 3.68 23.23
CA SER A 31 -16.51 4.52 22.25
C SER A 31 -17.87 3.92 21.87
N HIS A 32 -17.94 2.60 21.67
CA HIS A 32 -19.16 1.89 21.32
C HIS A 32 -20.19 1.78 22.47
N LEU A 33 -19.72 1.76 23.72
CA LEU A 33 -20.56 1.70 24.93
C LEU A 33 -21.05 3.08 25.36
N LEU A 34 -20.18 4.10 25.31
CA LEU A 34 -20.53 5.48 25.69
C LEU A 34 -21.23 6.25 24.56
N GLY A 35 -21.09 5.82 23.31
CA GLY A 35 -21.68 6.48 22.15
C GLY A 35 -23.21 6.42 22.14
N GLN A 36 -23.86 7.57 21.96
CA GLN A 36 -25.31 7.66 21.82
C GLN A 36 -25.75 7.01 20.50
N ARG A 37 -26.53 5.93 20.59
CA ARG A 37 -27.04 5.21 19.41
C ARG A 37 -28.31 5.87 18.90
N ARG A 38 -28.19 6.72 17.88
CA ARG A 38 -29.34 7.25 17.13
C ARG A 38 -29.39 6.58 15.76
N SER A 39 -30.24 5.57 15.64
CA SER A 39 -30.49 4.89 14.36
C SER A 39 -31.67 5.56 13.66
N ASP A 40 -31.39 6.65 12.95
CA ASP A 40 -32.31 7.23 11.98
C ASP A 40 -32.13 6.50 10.63
N PRO A 41 -33.19 6.23 9.84
CA PRO A 41 -33.08 5.60 8.53
C PRO A 41 -32.05 6.25 7.59
N ALA A 42 -31.78 7.55 7.74
CA ALA A 42 -30.77 8.26 6.96
C ALA A 42 -29.32 8.01 7.45
N THR A 43 -29.12 7.61 8.71
CA THR A 43 -27.78 7.40 9.31
C THR A 43 -26.99 6.29 8.61
N HIS A 44 -27.67 5.31 8.02
CA HIS A 44 -27.06 4.14 7.38
C HIS A 44 -27.01 4.24 5.84
N GLN A 45 -27.41 5.38 5.25
CA GLN A 45 -27.37 5.56 3.80
C GLN A 45 -26.01 6.12 3.36
N PRO A 46 -25.49 5.70 2.19
CA PRO A 46 -24.30 6.30 1.60
C PRO A 46 -24.49 7.82 1.44
N TYR A 47 -23.44 8.58 1.75
CA TYR A 47 -23.50 10.03 1.67
C TYR A 47 -23.41 10.51 0.21
N GLU A 48 -24.49 11.08 -0.32
CA GLU A 48 -24.56 11.72 -1.63
C GLU A 48 -25.20 13.13 -1.56
N SER A 49 -24.81 13.93 -0.56
CA SER A 49 -25.28 15.32 -0.37
C SER A 49 -26.82 15.50 -0.39
N GLY A 50 -27.56 14.51 0.14
CA GLY A 50 -29.03 14.54 0.23
C GLY A 50 -29.76 13.87 -0.95
N ILE A 51 -29.03 13.25 -1.87
CA ILE A 51 -29.59 12.44 -2.96
C ILE A 51 -29.64 10.97 -2.51
N VAL A 52 -30.71 10.27 -2.87
CA VAL A 52 -30.79 8.82 -2.66
C VAL A 52 -29.76 8.14 -3.55
N SER A 53 -28.81 7.43 -2.95
CA SER A 53 -27.79 6.69 -3.68
C SER A 53 -28.44 5.70 -4.63
N GLN A 54 -28.32 5.96 -5.94
CA GLN A 54 -28.89 5.14 -6.99
C GLN A 54 -27.78 4.49 -7.81
N GLY A 55 -27.76 3.16 -7.80
CA GLY A 55 -26.80 2.36 -8.58
C GLY A 55 -25.70 1.74 -7.73
N SER A 56 -24.84 0.98 -8.40
CA SER A 56 -23.70 0.30 -7.77
C SER A 56 -22.47 1.20 -7.83
N ALA A 57 -21.83 1.48 -6.70
CA ALA A 57 -20.50 2.11 -6.63
C ALA A 57 -19.37 1.22 -7.19
N ARG A 58 -19.71 0.15 -7.94
CA ARG A 58 -18.77 -0.70 -8.69
C ARG A 58 -18.35 -0.02 -9.98
N LEU A 59 -17.75 1.15 -9.86
CA LEU A 59 -16.93 1.66 -10.96
C LEU A 59 -15.71 0.75 -11.07
N ARG A 60 -15.33 0.37 -12.29
CA ARG A 60 -14.07 -0.34 -12.52
C ARG A 60 -12.94 0.63 -12.18
N PHE A 61 -12.43 0.55 -10.96
CA PHE A 61 -11.28 1.35 -10.54
C PHE A 61 -10.13 1.16 -11.54
N ALA A 62 -9.49 2.27 -11.91
CA ALA A 62 -8.55 2.33 -13.01
C ALA A 62 -7.42 1.28 -12.85
N VAL A 63 -7.13 0.56 -13.94
CA VAL A 63 -6.08 -0.47 -14.04
C VAL A 63 -4.69 0.03 -13.62
N ASN A 64 -4.49 1.35 -13.57
CA ASN A 64 -3.22 1.99 -13.22
C ASN A 64 -2.68 1.58 -11.84
N TYR A 65 -3.55 1.32 -10.85
CA TYR A 65 -3.11 0.85 -9.52
C TYR A 65 -2.50 -0.55 -9.55
N TYR A 66 -2.90 -1.40 -10.50
CA TYR A 66 -2.39 -2.76 -10.63
C TYR A 66 -0.93 -2.77 -11.08
N VAL A 67 -0.58 -1.92 -12.05
CA VAL A 67 0.81 -1.84 -12.56
C VAL A 67 1.77 -1.39 -11.46
N VAL A 68 1.35 -0.41 -10.66
CA VAL A 68 2.15 0.07 -9.52
C VAL A 68 2.23 -0.96 -8.40
N ALA A 69 1.17 -1.71 -8.14
CA ALA A 69 1.20 -2.81 -7.17
C ALA A 69 2.17 -3.93 -7.58
N ILE A 70 2.18 -4.34 -8.86
CA ILE A 70 3.14 -5.34 -9.34
C ILE A 70 4.57 -4.81 -9.28
N LEU A 71 4.81 -3.57 -9.70
CA LEU A 71 6.15 -2.98 -9.60
C LEU A 71 6.61 -2.90 -8.14
N PHE A 72 5.72 -2.57 -7.20
CA PHE A 72 6.02 -2.57 -5.77
C PHE A 72 6.40 -3.96 -5.26
N ILE A 73 5.65 -5.01 -5.63
CA ILE A 73 5.97 -6.39 -5.23
C ILE A 73 7.35 -6.82 -5.75
N ILE A 74 7.66 -6.51 -7.02
CA ILE A 74 8.95 -6.85 -7.62
C ILE A 74 10.08 -6.07 -6.91
N PHE A 75 9.91 -4.76 -6.72
CA PHE A 75 10.89 -3.93 -6.03
C PHE A 75 11.13 -4.36 -4.57
N ASP A 76 10.08 -4.73 -3.85
CA ASP A 76 10.16 -5.23 -2.46
C ASP A 76 10.93 -6.55 -2.39
N LEU A 77 10.63 -7.48 -3.31
CA LEU A 77 11.34 -8.75 -3.43
C LEU A 77 12.83 -8.54 -3.73
N GLU A 78 13.18 -7.54 -4.54
CA GLU A 78 14.58 -7.23 -4.84
C GLU A 78 15.30 -6.56 -3.69
N ALA A 79 14.60 -5.74 -2.89
CA ALA A 79 15.14 -5.18 -1.66
C ALA A 79 15.55 -6.27 -0.66
N VAL A 80 14.77 -7.37 -0.57
CA VAL A 80 15.14 -8.53 0.26
C VAL A 80 16.44 -9.19 -0.23
N PHE A 81 16.62 -9.35 -1.55
CA PHE A 81 17.87 -9.89 -2.09
C PHE A 81 19.07 -8.96 -1.86
N LEU A 82 18.90 -7.65 -2.04
CA LEU A 82 19.93 -6.67 -1.73
C LEU A 82 20.27 -6.65 -0.25
N PHE A 83 19.29 -6.83 0.64
CA PHE A 83 19.52 -6.95 2.08
C PHE A 83 20.34 -8.20 2.41
N ALA A 84 19.99 -9.36 1.84
CA ALA A 84 20.75 -10.59 2.02
C ALA A 84 22.21 -10.44 1.54
N TRP A 85 22.42 -9.82 0.37
CA TRP A 85 23.75 -9.48 -0.12
C TRP A 85 24.47 -8.49 0.80
N ALA A 86 23.79 -7.46 1.30
CA ALA A 86 24.39 -6.44 2.18
C ALA A 86 24.90 -7.03 3.49
N VAL A 87 24.18 -8.01 4.06
CA VAL A 87 24.62 -8.75 5.25
C VAL A 87 25.90 -9.56 4.97
N ALA A 88 26.04 -10.11 3.77
CA ALA A 88 27.19 -10.93 3.34
C ALA A 88 28.20 -10.16 2.46
N PHE A 89 28.21 -8.81 2.55
CA PHE A 89 28.97 -7.96 1.64
C PHE A 89 30.47 -8.27 1.65
N ARG A 90 31.02 -8.56 2.83
CA ARG A 90 32.46 -8.81 3.01
C ARG A 90 32.90 -10.12 2.37
N GLU A 91 32.06 -11.14 2.43
CA GLU A 91 32.30 -12.46 1.87
C GLU A 91 32.08 -12.48 0.36
N ALA A 92 31.11 -11.71 -0.15
CA ALA A 92 30.75 -11.67 -1.57
C ALA A 92 31.75 -10.87 -2.44
N GLY A 93 32.46 -9.91 -1.85
CA GLY A 93 33.52 -9.15 -2.52
C GLY A 93 33.05 -8.39 -3.76
N LEU A 94 33.98 -8.15 -4.70
CA LEU A 94 33.69 -7.37 -5.92
C LEU A 94 32.69 -8.06 -6.86
N ALA A 95 32.68 -9.39 -6.91
CA ALA A 95 31.73 -10.14 -7.71
C ALA A 95 30.29 -9.89 -7.24
N GLY A 96 30.03 -10.00 -5.93
CA GLY A 96 28.72 -9.70 -5.37
C GLY A 96 28.31 -8.25 -5.56
N PHE A 97 29.26 -7.30 -5.51
CA PHE A 97 28.97 -5.90 -5.80
C PHE A 97 28.49 -5.69 -7.25
N VAL A 98 29.15 -6.33 -8.22
CA VAL A 98 28.70 -6.26 -9.63
C VAL A 98 27.32 -6.90 -9.79
N GLU A 99 27.07 -8.05 -9.15
CA GLU A 99 25.75 -8.69 -9.17
C GLU A 99 24.66 -7.77 -8.61
N ALA A 100 24.88 -7.16 -7.43
CA ALA A 100 23.94 -6.22 -6.83
C ALA A 100 23.71 -4.97 -7.70
N ALA A 101 24.77 -4.45 -8.32
CA ALA A 101 24.67 -3.30 -9.22
C ALA A 101 23.86 -3.62 -10.48
N VAL A 102 24.06 -4.81 -11.08
CA VAL A 102 23.28 -5.28 -12.23
C VAL A 102 21.81 -5.48 -11.84
N PHE A 103 21.55 -6.04 -10.66
CA PHE A 103 20.21 -6.25 -10.14
C PHE A 103 19.42 -4.92 -10.03
N ILE A 104 20.03 -3.91 -9.39
CA ILE A 104 19.47 -2.56 -9.29
C ILE A 104 19.28 -1.93 -10.68
N ALA A 105 20.23 -2.10 -11.59
CA ALA A 105 20.16 -1.54 -12.94
C ALA A 105 18.95 -2.08 -13.73
N ILE A 106 18.65 -3.38 -13.61
CA ILE A 106 17.50 -4.00 -14.29
C ILE A 106 16.19 -3.36 -13.81
N LEU A 107 16.01 -3.17 -12.50
CA LEU A 107 14.82 -2.49 -11.96
C LEU A 107 14.73 -1.03 -12.38
N LEU A 108 15.86 -0.31 -12.40
CA LEU A 108 15.91 1.06 -12.89
C LEU A 108 15.44 1.15 -14.35
N VAL A 109 15.90 0.23 -15.21
CA VAL A 109 15.46 0.17 -16.60
C VAL A 109 13.96 -0.13 -16.68
N GLY A 110 13.44 -1.08 -15.90
CA GLY A 110 12.02 -1.38 -15.82
C GLY A 110 11.17 -0.19 -15.37
N LEU A 111 11.61 0.52 -14.34
CA LEU A 111 10.95 1.72 -13.82
C LEU A 111 10.94 2.85 -14.85
N VAL A 112 12.09 3.13 -15.48
CA VAL A 112 12.19 4.15 -16.53
C VAL A 112 11.30 3.79 -17.72
N TYR A 113 11.24 2.51 -18.11
CA TYR A 113 10.36 2.05 -19.19
C TYR A 113 8.88 2.29 -18.84
N LEU A 114 8.42 1.86 -17.66
CA LEU A 114 7.04 2.08 -17.21
C LEU A 114 6.69 3.56 -17.10
N TRP A 115 7.63 4.38 -16.63
CA TRP A 115 7.45 5.82 -16.55
C TRP A 115 7.29 6.45 -17.94
N ARG A 116 8.10 6.04 -18.92
CA ARG A 116 7.97 6.48 -20.32
C ARG A 116 6.65 6.03 -20.96
N LEU A 117 6.10 4.88 -20.55
CA LEU A 117 4.80 4.40 -21.01
C LEU A 117 3.62 5.18 -20.40
N GLY A 118 3.86 6.08 -19.45
CA GLY A 118 2.79 6.80 -18.74
C GLY A 118 1.99 5.89 -17.80
N ALA A 119 2.51 4.71 -17.46
CA ALA A 119 1.84 3.82 -16.50
C ALA A 119 1.81 4.41 -15.07
N LEU A 120 2.69 5.39 -14.80
CA LEU A 120 2.71 6.19 -13.58
C LEU A 120 1.91 7.51 -13.70
N ASP A 121 1.28 7.82 -14.82
CA ASP A 121 0.50 9.05 -14.95
C ASP A 121 -0.94 8.85 -14.43
N TRP A 122 -1.27 9.56 -13.35
CA TRP A 122 -2.62 9.59 -12.76
C TRP A 122 -3.56 10.63 -13.41
N GLY A 123 -3.20 11.15 -14.58
CA GLY A 123 -3.93 12.22 -15.26
C GLY A 123 -5.03 11.73 -16.21
N GLY A 124 -6.23 11.48 -15.67
CA GLY A 124 -7.55 11.90 -16.18
C GLY A 124 -7.92 11.90 -17.69
N ARG A 125 -7.20 11.24 -18.60
CA ARG A 125 -7.51 11.32 -20.05
C ARG A 125 -8.84 10.68 -20.42
N GLN A 126 -9.33 9.74 -19.60
CA GLN A 126 -10.62 9.09 -19.77
C GLN A 126 -11.80 9.99 -19.38
N LEU A 127 -11.66 10.82 -18.33
CA LEU A 127 -12.73 11.70 -17.85
C LEU A 127 -13.10 12.78 -18.87
N SER A 128 -12.13 13.29 -19.62
CA SER A 128 -12.37 14.28 -20.70
C SER A 128 -13.13 13.72 -21.89
N LEU A 129 -13.15 12.41 -22.13
CA LEU A 129 -13.87 11.82 -23.26
C LEU A 129 -15.34 11.54 -22.91
N GLU A 130 -15.62 11.08 -21.69
CA GLU A 130 -17.00 10.92 -21.21
C GLU A 130 -17.69 12.28 -21.04
N GLN A 131 -17.00 13.29 -20.52
CA GLN A 131 -17.53 14.66 -20.42
C GLN A 131 -17.83 15.27 -21.80
N ARG A 132 -16.95 15.05 -22.79
CA ARG A 132 -17.19 15.51 -24.17
C ARG A 132 -18.32 14.78 -24.89
N GLN A 133 -18.64 13.55 -24.50
CA GLN A 133 -19.81 12.83 -25.03
C GLN A 133 -21.12 13.29 -24.38
N GLN A 134 -21.09 13.70 -23.11
CA GLN A 134 -22.26 14.28 -22.43
C GLN A 134 -22.55 15.73 -22.85
N GLU A 135 -21.54 16.51 -23.22
CA GLU A 135 -21.71 17.92 -23.62
C GLU A 135 -22.18 18.09 -25.07
N LYS A 136 -22.26 17.01 -25.87
CA LYS A 136 -22.75 17.11 -27.26
C LYS A 136 -24.29 17.27 -27.26
N PRO A 137 -24.84 18.44 -27.65
CA PRO A 137 -26.29 18.63 -27.71
C PRO A 137 -26.89 17.79 -28.86
N PRO A 138 -28.21 17.49 -28.79
CA PRO A 138 -28.92 16.66 -29.78
C PRO A 138 -28.93 17.25 -31.19
#